data_AF-A0A1N6E404-F1
#
_entry.id   AF-A0A1N6E404-F1
#
_cell.length_a   1.000
_cell.length_b   1.000
_cell.length_c   1.000
_cell.angle_alpha   90.00
_cell.angle_beta   90.00
_cell.angle_gamma   90.00
#
_symmetry.space_group_name_H-M   'P 1'
#
loop_
_entity.id
_entity.type
_entity.pdbx_description
1 polymer ?
#
loop_
_entity_poly.entity_id
_entity_poly.type
_entity_poly.pdbx_seq_one_letter_code
_entity_poly.pdbx_strand_id
1 'polypeptide(L)'
;MIIYGLAILSFSFVVGQWLGELLGKLMGINSNVGGVGFAMLILMLLKEVFERKGWWKDEMILGIDFWNKMYIPVVIAMAASLNVKSAISSGNLAILVGILPVVLGFAFFPFLMKAFKQ
;
A
#
# COMPACT_ATOMS: atom_id res chain seq x y z
N MET A 1 -22.45 5.64 10.85
CA MET A 1 -21.43 6.60 11.35
C MET A 1 -20.09 6.35 10.65
N ILE A 2 -19.32 7.41 10.36
CA ILE A 2 -18.01 7.38 9.66
C ILE A 2 -17.03 6.34 10.24
N ILE A 3 -17.15 6.06 11.54
CA ILE A 3 -16.32 5.11 12.31
C ILE A 3 -16.35 3.69 11.72
N TYR A 4 -17.44 3.25 11.08
CA TYR A 4 -17.51 1.87 10.54
C TYR A 4 -16.56 1.63 9.37
N GLY A 5 -16.45 2.59 8.44
CA GLY A 5 -15.48 2.50 7.34
C GLY A 5 -14.05 2.54 7.84
N LEU A 6 -13.79 3.43 8.81
CA LEU A 6 -12.49 3.53 9.50
C LEU A 6 -12.10 2.23 10.23
N ALA A 7 -13.07 1.58 10.87
CA ALA A 7 -12.85 0.33 11.59
C ALA A 7 -12.50 -0.81 10.63
N ILE A 8 -13.23 -0.96 9.52
CA ILE A 8 -12.94 -1.98 8.50
C ILE A 8 -11.57 -1.74 7.86
N LEU A 9 -11.25 -0.48 7.51
CA LEU A 9 -9.97 -0.14 6.92
C LEU A 9 -8.82 -0.47 7.90
N SER A 10 -8.91 0.01 9.14
CA SER A 10 -7.92 -0.25 10.20
C SER A 10 -7.77 -1.75 10.49
N PHE A 11 -8.89 -2.48 10.56
CA PHE A 11 -8.88 -3.93 10.75
C PHE A 11 -8.15 -4.65 9.61
N SER A 12 -8.52 -4.34 8.36
CA SER A 12 -7.88 -4.95 7.19
C SER A 12 -6.38 -4.66 7.15
N PHE A 13 -5.98 -3.44 7.51
CA PHE A 13 -4.57 -3.04 7.60
C PHE A 13 -3.82 -3.82 8.67
N VAL A 14 -4.30 -3.85 9.91
CA VAL A 14 -3.61 -4.53 11.03
C VAL A 14 -3.48 -6.02 10.77
N VAL A 15 -4.55 -6.68 10.31
CA VAL A 15 -4.51 -8.11 9.99
C VAL A 15 -3.58 -8.38 8.81
N GLY A 16 -3.61 -7.54 7.77
CA GLY A 16 -2.69 -7.65 6.65
C GLY A 16 -1.23 -7.51 7.06
N GLN A 17 -0.90 -6.51 7.89
CA GLN A 17 0.45 -6.32 8.41
C GLN A 17 0.90 -7.53 9.22
N TRP A 18 0.05 -8.03 10.12
CA TRP A 18 0.34 -9.22 10.91
C TRP A 18 0.61 -10.47 10.04
N LEU A 19 -0.18 -10.69 8.99
CA LEU A 19 0.06 -11.76 8.02
C LEU A 19 1.37 -11.58 7.26
N GLY A 20 1.72 -10.35 6.88
CA GLY A 20 2.97 -10.04 6.19
C GLY A 20 4.21 -10.29 7.07
N GLU A 21 4.13 -9.99 8.37
CA GLU A 21 5.19 -10.33 9.33
C GLU A 21 5.29 -11.84 9.56
N LEU A 22 4.14 -12.52 9.65
CA LEU A 22 4.11 -13.98 9.78
C LEU A 22 4.76 -14.65 8.57
N LEU A 23 4.44 -14.19 7.36
CA LEU A 23 5.05 -14.68 6.13
C LEU A 23 6.56 -14.40 6.10
N GLY A 24 6.98 -13.21 6.50
CA GLY A 24 8.40 -12.87 6.63
C GLY A 24 9.15 -13.84 7.54
N LYS A 25 8.60 -14.11 8.73
CA LYS A 25 9.16 -15.10 9.68
C LYS A 25 9.22 -16.50 9.09
N LEU A 26 8.18 -16.95 8.39
CA LEU A 26 8.15 -18.26 7.72
C LEU A 26 9.21 -18.38 6.61
N MET A 27 9.51 -17.27 5.93
CA MET A 27 10.57 -17.20 4.91
C MET A 27 11.97 -16.99 5.50
N GLY A 28 12.10 -16.85 6.82
CA GLY A 28 13.37 -16.56 7.49
C GLY A 28 13.88 -15.12 7.28
N ILE A 29 13.00 -14.20 6.89
CA ILE A 29 13.32 -12.79 6.63
C ILE A 29 12.78 -11.94 7.78
N ASN A 30 13.65 -11.12 8.39
CA ASN A 30 13.26 -10.17 9.45
C ASN A 30 12.59 -8.91 8.88
N SER A 31 11.56 -9.08 8.05
CA SER A 31 10.83 -7.97 7.44
C SER A 31 9.39 -8.36 7.12
N ASN A 32 8.52 -7.36 6.96
CA ASN A 32 7.15 -7.56 6.51
C ASN A 32 7.14 -7.90 5.01
N VAL A 33 6.60 -9.07 4.66
CA VAL A 33 6.48 -9.50 3.26
C VAL A 33 5.02 -9.39 2.82
N GLY A 34 4.72 -8.31 2.08
CA GLY A 34 3.42 -8.16 1.39
C GLY A 34 2.23 -7.80 2.28
N GLY A 35 2.44 -7.32 3.51
CA GLY A 35 1.35 -7.00 4.45
C GLY A 35 0.31 -6.01 3.94
N VAL A 36 0.73 -5.01 3.13
CA VAL A 36 -0.18 -4.08 2.45
C VAL A 36 -1.04 -4.82 1.42
N GLY A 37 -0.46 -5.76 0.66
CA GLY A 37 -1.20 -6.57 -0.31
C GLY A 37 -2.24 -7.46 0.38
N PHE A 38 -1.90 -8.09 1.49
CA PHE A 38 -2.87 -8.85 2.30
C PHE A 38 -4.00 -7.95 2.81
N ALA A 39 -3.69 -6.74 3.29
CA ALA A 39 -4.69 -5.79 3.71
C ALA A 39 -5.67 -5.43 2.57
N MET A 40 -5.15 -5.18 1.36
CA MET A 40 -5.98 -4.89 0.18
C MET A 40 -6.91 -6.04 -0.17
N LEU A 41 -6.41 -7.29 -0.14
CA LEU A 41 -7.22 -8.47 -0.41
C LEU A 41 -8.32 -8.65 0.64
N ILE A 42 -7.98 -8.51 1.94
CA ILE A 42 -8.96 -8.60 3.04
C ILE A 42 -10.04 -7.54 2.88
N LEU A 43 -9.66 -6.29 2.59
CA LEU A 43 -10.62 -5.20 2.38
C LEU A 43 -11.55 -5.48 1.20
N MET A 44 -11.00 -5.98 0.09
CA MET A 44 -11.77 -6.33 -1.11
C MET A 44 -12.78 -7.46 -0.82
N LEU A 45 -12.35 -8.51 -0.10
CA LEU A 45 -13.23 -9.60 0.31
C LEU A 45 -14.33 -9.14 1.28
N LEU A 46 -13.98 -8.31 2.26
CA LEU A 46 -14.96 -7.74 3.20
C LEU A 46 -15.97 -6.86 2.48
N LYS A 47 -15.53 -6.03 1.53
CA LYS A 47 -16.43 -5.24 0.68
C LYS A 47 -17.43 -6.14 -0.02
N GLU A 48 -16.97 -7.16 -0.74
CA GLU A 48 -17.85 -8.10 -1.48
C GLU A 48 -18.87 -8.78 -0.54
N VAL A 49 -18.43 -9.27 0.62
CA VAL A 49 -19.32 -9.92 1.60
C VAL A 49 -20.36 -8.95 2.16
N PHE A 50 -19.96 -7.71 2.46
CA PHE A 50 -20.84 -6.71 3.05
C PHE A 50 -21.83 -6.16 2.04
N GLU A 51 -21.41 -6.05 0.78
CA GLU A 51 -22.25 -5.65 -0.34
C GLU A 51 -23.35 -6.69 -0.59
N ARG A 52 -23.00 -7.99 -0.63
CA ARG A 52 -23.99 -9.08 -0.73
C ARG A 52 -25.00 -9.13 0.41
N LYS A 53 -24.60 -8.70 1.61
CA LYS A 53 -25.48 -8.65 2.80
C LYS A 53 -26.26 -7.34 2.94
N GLY A 54 -26.07 -6.37 2.05
CA GLY A 54 -26.69 -5.04 2.16
C GLY A 54 -26.16 -4.19 3.32
N TRP A 55 -24.98 -4.52 3.85
CA TRP A 55 -24.31 -3.82 4.94
C TRP A 55 -23.36 -2.73 4.44
N TRP A 56 -23.03 -2.74 3.15
CA TRP A 56 -22.20 -1.71 2.52
C TRP A 56 -23.00 -0.42 2.29
N LYS A 57 -23.08 0.42 3.32
CA LYS A 57 -23.83 1.68 3.31
C LYS A 57 -22.91 2.88 3.05
N ASP A 58 -23.49 4.00 2.63
CA ASP A 58 -22.78 5.26 2.37
C ASP A 58 -21.90 5.73 3.53
N GLU A 59 -22.33 5.45 4.77
CA GLU A 59 -21.59 5.79 5.98
C GLU A 59 -20.22 5.07 6.09
N MET A 60 -20.10 3.84 5.57
CA MET A 60 -18.82 3.14 5.47
C MET A 60 -17.94 3.75 4.39
N ILE A 61 -18.54 4.09 3.25
CA ILE A 61 -17.83 4.72 2.12
C ILE A 61 -17.22 6.05 2.58
N LEU A 62 -17.97 6.86 3.33
CA LEU A 62 -17.48 8.12 3.90
C LEU A 62 -16.27 7.93 4.83
N GLY A 63 -16.24 6.86 5.61
CA GLY A 63 -15.09 6.53 6.47
C GLY A 63 -13.83 6.15 5.70
N ILE A 64 -13.98 5.46 4.58
CA ILE A 64 -12.86 5.11 3.69
C ILE A 64 -12.40 6.35 2.90
N ASP A 65 -13.34 7.13 2.39
CA ASP A 65 -13.08 8.36 1.64
C ASP A 65 -12.37 9.43 2.50
N PHE A 66 -12.65 9.48 3.80
CA PHE A 66 -11.91 10.30 4.75
C PHE A 66 -10.40 10.05 4.67
N TRP A 67 -9.95 8.78 4.67
CA TRP A 67 -8.53 8.46 4.53
C TRP A 67 -7.98 8.78 3.14
N ASN A 68 -8.80 8.60 2.10
CA ASN A 68 -8.41 8.99 0.74
C ASN A 68 -8.10 10.49 0.65
N LYS A 69 -8.94 11.33 1.29
CA LYS A 69 -8.69 12.78 1.40
C LYS A 69 -7.43 13.11 2.21
N MET A 70 -7.09 12.28 3.19
CA MET A 70 -5.86 12.42 3.99
C MET A 70 -4.58 11.94 3.28
N TYR A 71 -4.68 11.34 2.08
CA TYR A 71 -3.53 10.82 1.35
C TYR A 71 -2.47 11.88 1.08
N ILE A 72 -2.85 13.07 0.61
CA ILE A 72 -1.91 14.14 0.28
C ILE A 72 -1.11 14.59 1.52
N PRO A 73 -1.74 14.97 2.66
CA PRO A 73 -1.01 15.30 3.88
C PRO A 73 -0.08 14.20 4.37
N VAL A 74 -0.50 12.93 4.33
CA VAL A 74 0.31 11.79 4.79
C VAL A 74 1.55 11.62 3.92
N VAL A 75 1.41 11.72 2.59
CA VAL A 75 2.54 11.66 1.66
C VAL A 75 3.49 12.82 1.86
N ILE A 76 2.97 14.03 2.13
CA ILE A 76 3.81 15.20 2.45
C ILE A 76 4.61 14.96 3.73
N ALA A 77 3.97 14.43 4.78
CA ALA A 77 4.66 14.11 6.03
C ALA A 77 5.73 13.02 5.85
N MET A 78 5.44 12.00 5.03
CA MET A 78 6.42 10.96 4.68
C MET A 78 7.62 11.56 3.92
N ALA A 79 7.37 12.44 2.94
CA ALA A 79 8.42 13.11 2.18
C ALA A 79 9.28 14.04 3.06
N ALA A 80 8.65 14.75 4.00
CA ALA A 80 9.34 15.63 4.95
C ALA A 80 10.28 14.87 5.91
N SER A 81 10.03 13.58 6.13
CA SER A 81 10.87 12.72 6.98
C SER A 81 12.12 12.20 6.27
N LEU A 82 12.27 12.44 4.97
CA LEU A 82 13.40 11.95 4.17
C LEU A 82 14.64 12.86 4.32
N ASN A 83 15.83 12.25 4.40
CA ASN A 83 17.09 12.96 4.52
C ASN A 83 17.69 13.29 3.14
N VAL A 84 17.26 14.41 2.56
CA VAL A 84 17.73 14.89 1.25
C VAL A 84 19.23 15.22 1.26
N LYS A 85 19.74 15.77 2.37
CA LYS A 85 21.17 16.11 2.48
C LYS A 85 22.05 14.87 2.33
N SER A 86 21.70 13.79 3.01
CA SER A 86 22.41 12.51 2.90
C SER A 86 22.33 11.91 1.50
N ALA A 87 21.19 12.08 0.81
CA ALA A 87 21.00 11.58 -0.54
C ALA A 87 21.89 12.32 -1.56
N ILE A 88 22.11 13.63 -1.39
CA ILE A 88 22.98 14.41 -2.27
C ILE A 88 24.46 14.19 -1.92
N SER A 89 24.80 14.16 -0.62
CA SER A 89 26.19 14.01 -0.18
C SER A 89 26.78 12.62 -0.44
N SER A 90 25.95 11.62 -0.67
CA SER A 90 26.39 10.25 -1.03
C SER A 90 26.89 10.12 -2.47
N GLY A 91 26.87 11.22 -3.24
CA GLY A 91 27.46 11.33 -4.57
C GLY A 91 26.58 10.77 -5.69
N ASN A 92 27.11 10.78 -6.91
CA ASN A 92 26.35 10.43 -8.12
C ASN A 92 25.76 9.00 -8.12
N LEU A 93 26.33 8.10 -7.32
CA LEU A 93 25.89 6.71 -7.25
C LEU A 93 24.49 6.59 -6.64
N ALA A 94 24.16 7.39 -5.61
CA ALA A 94 22.82 7.38 -5.01
C ALA A 94 21.74 7.82 -5.99
N ILE A 95 22.05 8.82 -6.82
CA ILE A 95 21.14 9.33 -7.86
C ILE A 95 20.92 8.26 -8.93
N LEU A 96 21.99 7.61 -9.40
CA LEU A 96 21.88 6.53 -10.38
C LEU A 96 21.07 5.34 -9.88
N VAL A 97 21.30 4.90 -8.63
CA VAL A 97 20.56 3.80 -8.01
C VAL A 97 19.09 4.16 -7.76
N GLY A 98 18.76 5.43 -7.56
CA GLY A 98 17.37 5.89 -7.50
C GLY A 98 16.68 5.90 -8.85
N ILE A 99 17.33 6.43 -9.89
CA ILE A 99 16.71 6.66 -11.21
C ILE A 99 16.65 5.37 -12.04
N LEU A 100 17.75 4.62 -12.10
CA LEU A 100 17.89 3.50 -13.03
C LEU A 100 16.83 2.41 -12.82
N PRO A 101 16.56 1.91 -11.59
CA PRO A 101 15.52 0.91 -11.36
C PRO A 101 14.12 1.43 -11.70
N VAL A 102 13.86 2.73 -11.47
CA VAL A 102 12.57 3.36 -11.79
C VAL A 102 12.36 3.39 -13.31
N VAL A 103 13.36 3.83 -14.06
CA VAL A 103 13.31 3.86 -15.54
C VAL A 103 13.16 2.44 -16.10
N LEU A 104 13.92 1.47 -15.59
CA LEU A 104 13.81 0.07 -15.99
C LEU A 104 12.43 -0.51 -15.67
N GLY A 105 11.87 -0.20 -14.50
CA GLY A 105 10.52 -0.61 -14.12
C GLY A 105 9.46 -0.07 -15.09
N PHE A 106 9.54 1.21 -15.45
CA PHE A 106 8.64 1.80 -16.44
C PHE A 106 8.82 1.23 -17.85
N ALA A 107 10.06 0.96 -18.28
CA ALA A 107 10.34 0.35 -19.57
C ALA A 107 9.87 -1.11 -19.64
N PHE A 108 9.95 -1.85 -18.53
CA PHE A 108 9.56 -3.26 -18.45
C PHE A 108 8.03 -3.44 -18.34
N PHE A 109 7.32 -2.51 -17.70
CA PHE A 109 5.86 -2.57 -17.55
C PHE A 109 5.08 -2.82 -18.86
N PRO A 110 5.32 -2.12 -19.99
CA PRO A 110 4.61 -2.39 -21.23
C PRO A 110 4.95 -3.78 -21.82
N PHE A 111 6.15 -4.31 -21.58
CA PHE A 111 6.51 -5.67 -21.98
C PHE A 111 5.73 -6.70 -21.17
N LEU A 112 5.65 -6.51 -19.85
CA LEU A 112 4.87 -7.35 -18.95
C LEU A 112 3.38 -7.35 -19.33
N MET A 113 2.81 -6.18 -19.62
CA MET A 113 1.41 -6.05 -20.06
C MET A 113 1.12 -6.81 -21.37
N LYS A 114 2.08 -6.88 -22.30
CA LYS A 114 1.93 -7.70 -23.52
C LYS A 114 1.88 -9.20 -23.21
N ALA A 115 2.61 -9.67 -22.20
CA ALA A 115 2.62 -11.07 -21.80
C ALA A 115 1.31 -11.52 -21.11
N PHE A 116 0.65 -10.61 -20.38
CA PHE A 116 -0.63 -10.89 -19.71
C PHE A 116 -1.87 -10.73 -20.60
N LYS A 117 -1.73 -10.12 -21.79
CA LYS A 117 -2.83 -9.86 -22.73
C LYS A 117 -3.17 -11.10 -23.58
N GLN A 118 -3.20 -12.29 -22.96
CA GLN A 118 -3.81 -13.48 -23.54
C GLN A 118 -5.33 -13.36 -23.49
#